data_AF-A0A9P8D8X5-F1
#
_entry.id   AF-A0A9P8D8X5-F1
#
_cell.length_a   1.000
_cell.length_b   1.000
_cell.length_c   1.000
_cell.angle_alpha   90.00
_cell.angle_beta   90.00
_cell.angle_gamma   90.00
#
_symmetry.space_group_name_H-M   'P 1'
#
loop_
_entity.id
_entity.type
_entity.pdbx_description
1 polymer ?
#
loop_
_entity_poly.entity_id
_entity_poly.type
_entity_poly.pdbx_seq_one_letter_code
_entity_poly.pdbx_strand_id
1 'polypeptide(L)'
;MDTDNAFGPQRAGVFDFTILFEQSILSLLPTGLFILLVPLRLYVLWNNERVTKSGPLLWAKMVTIGIYASLQTTLLVLWCRQNSTKTAIAEPVLGLIESFALAALSFVEHRNSRKPSKLLGSFLVITIILDIAFVRTLWIRSMRSIAGVFTASFVIKTILLILEEVPKTLLGEKERIHETSSGVINRSFFWWLNGLFLQGHRTILETEDLQAIDSKFDTDHVSAPLEKQWERARNSGQPNLLKSTFLAYKWQFAAGIIPRLLHSGFNFAQPFLIQSVIVLVSKKEMSIQTSSGLIGATVLIYLGLAISGAWHKHMSYQLVTMYRGGLVSLIFKKTLKLKTASIKDSAPVTLMTADVETIVAAGASVHDMWANMLELPVGIYLLYRQVGKPSLLVLVPTVSK
;
A
#
# COMPACT_ATOMS: atom_id res chain seq x y z
N MET A 1 25.88 8.72 26.24
CA MET A 1 26.19 8.19 24.90
C MET A 1 25.97 6.67 24.83
N ASP A 2 26.06 5.91 25.93
CA ASP A 2 25.99 4.44 25.88
C ASP A 2 24.61 3.84 25.56
N THR A 3 23.51 4.58 25.74
CA THR A 3 22.16 4.07 25.46
C THR A 3 21.73 4.19 23.99
N ASP A 4 22.47 4.91 23.15
CA ASP A 4 22.10 5.10 21.73
C ASP A 4 22.54 3.95 20.82
N ASN A 5 23.48 3.12 21.31
CA ASN A 5 23.94 1.90 20.66
C ASN A 5 23.15 0.66 21.11
N ALA A 6 22.26 0.80 22.09
CA ALA A 6 21.40 -0.30 22.52
C ALA A 6 20.31 -0.53 21.47
N PHE A 7 20.15 -1.80 21.06
CA PHE A 7 19.06 -2.19 20.17
C PHE A 7 17.74 -2.18 20.95
N GLY A 8 16.87 -1.21 20.63
CA GLY A 8 15.56 -1.10 21.26
C GLY A 8 14.79 0.14 20.79
N PRO A 9 13.45 0.07 20.71
CA PRO A 9 12.64 1.18 20.23
C PRO A 9 12.54 2.35 21.22
N GLN A 10 12.91 2.17 22.49
CA GLN A 10 12.74 3.21 23.49
C GLN A 10 14.03 3.43 24.27
N ARG A 11 14.47 4.69 24.32
CA ARG A 11 15.55 5.10 25.20
C ARG A 11 15.03 5.24 26.64
N ALA A 12 15.75 4.67 27.60
CA ALA A 12 15.39 4.77 29.01
C ALA A 12 15.31 6.25 29.45
N GLY A 13 14.13 6.68 29.92
CA GLY A 13 13.89 8.02 30.46
C GLY A 13 13.54 9.13 29.46
N VAL A 14 13.52 8.87 28.14
CA VAL A 14 13.17 9.87 27.11
C VAL A 14 12.15 9.28 26.13
N PHE A 15 11.17 10.07 25.70
CA PHE A 15 10.23 9.70 24.65
C PHE A 15 10.90 9.87 23.28
N ASP A 16 11.86 9.00 22.97
CA ASP A 16 12.60 9.00 21.71
C ASP A 16 13.15 7.59 21.38
N PHE A 17 13.35 7.32 20.09
CA PHE A 17 13.97 6.08 19.63
C PHE A 17 15.49 6.13 19.83
N THR A 18 16.14 4.96 19.86
CA THR A 18 17.60 4.92 19.79
C THR A 18 18.05 5.16 18.34
N ILE A 19 19.17 5.88 18.15
CA ILE A 19 19.70 6.16 16.79
C ILE A 19 19.91 4.85 16.03
N LEU A 20 20.40 3.81 16.71
CA LEU A 20 20.64 2.51 16.09
C LEU A 20 19.33 1.88 15.60
N PHE A 21 18.24 1.98 16.36
CA PHE A 21 16.93 1.48 15.93
C PHE A 21 16.40 2.25 14.73
N GLU A 22 16.47 3.59 14.75
CA GLU A 22 16.01 4.42 13.65
C GLU A 22 16.78 4.16 12.35
N GLN A 23 18.11 4.14 12.43
CA GLN A 23 18.95 3.85 11.27
C GLN A 23 18.72 2.43 10.75
N SER A 24 18.65 1.43 11.62
CA SER A 24 18.54 0.03 11.20
C SER A 24 17.15 -0.33 10.66
N ILE A 25 16.09 0.06 11.37
CA ILE A 25 14.73 -0.38 11.06
C ILE A 25 13.96 0.65 10.25
N LEU A 26 14.11 1.95 10.55
CA LEU A 26 13.32 2.99 9.88
C LEU A 26 13.96 3.48 8.58
N SER A 27 15.29 3.41 8.43
CA SER A 27 15.99 3.83 7.20
C SER A 27 16.55 2.65 6.39
N LEU A 28 17.41 1.82 7.00
CA LEU A 28 18.15 0.77 6.29
C LEU A 28 17.24 -0.35 5.76
N LEU A 29 16.24 -0.79 6.53
CA LEU A 29 15.35 -1.88 6.13
C LEU A 29 14.47 -1.51 4.91
N PRO A 30 13.73 -0.38 4.89
CA PRO A 30 12.96 0.02 3.71
C PRO A 30 13.83 0.21 2.47
N THR A 31 15.00 0.84 2.65
CA THR A 31 15.95 1.13 1.57
C THR A 31 16.57 -0.15 1.00
N GLY A 32 16.96 -1.09 1.86
CA GLY A 32 17.49 -2.40 1.44
C GLY A 32 16.45 -3.23 0.68
N LEU A 33 15.20 -3.27 1.15
CA LEU A 33 14.12 -3.94 0.44
C LEU A 33 13.84 -3.30 -0.93
N PHE A 34 13.86 -1.97 -1.01
CA PHE A 34 13.68 -1.26 -2.28
C PHE A 34 14.79 -1.60 -3.28
N ILE A 35 16.06 -1.53 -2.86
CA ILE A 35 17.21 -1.86 -3.71
C ILE A 35 17.13 -3.31 -4.20
N LEU A 36 16.64 -4.25 -3.38
CA LEU A 36 16.47 -5.64 -3.78
C LEU A 36 15.37 -5.82 -4.84
N LEU A 37 14.28 -5.06 -4.77
CA LEU A 37 13.16 -5.17 -5.70
C LEU A 37 13.36 -4.41 -7.02
N VAL A 38 14.21 -3.38 -7.04
CA VAL A 38 14.48 -2.55 -8.23
C VAL A 38 14.97 -3.38 -9.43
N PRO A 39 15.98 -4.27 -9.31
CA PRO A 39 16.45 -5.09 -10.44
C PRO A 39 15.35 -5.96 -11.04
N LEU A 40 14.51 -6.58 -10.19
CA LEU A 40 13.38 -7.41 -10.65
C LEU A 40 12.39 -6.57 -11.45
N ARG A 41 12.10 -5.35 -10.98
CA ARG A 41 11.18 -4.43 -11.66
C ARG A 41 11.76 -3.94 -12.98
N LEU A 42 13.04 -3.59 -13.01
CA LEU A 42 13.76 -3.18 -14.21
C LEU A 42 13.76 -4.30 -15.26
N TYR A 43 13.98 -5.55 -14.85
CA TYR A 43 13.93 -6.71 -15.73
C TYR A 43 12.55 -6.86 -16.41
N VAL A 44 11.46 -6.71 -15.65
CA VAL A 44 10.09 -6.77 -16.20
C VAL A 44 9.83 -5.65 -17.20
N LEU A 45 10.42 -4.46 -16.99
CA LEU A 45 10.20 -3.29 -17.84
C LEU A 45 11.17 -3.19 -19.02
N TRP A 46 12.22 -4.00 -19.03
CA TRP A 46 13.28 -3.92 -20.05
C TRP A 46 12.75 -4.21 -21.45
N ASN A 47 11.82 -5.16 -21.56
CA ASN A 47 11.24 -5.59 -22.83
C ASN A 47 10.05 -4.73 -23.28
N ASN A 48 9.60 -3.79 -22.46
CA ASN A 48 8.48 -2.93 -22.82
C ASN A 48 8.92 -1.84 -23.80
N GLU A 49 8.06 -1.56 -24.77
CA GLU A 49 8.25 -0.47 -25.71
C GLU A 49 8.19 0.90 -25.01
N ARG A 50 8.76 1.92 -25.68
CA ARG A 50 8.73 3.30 -25.18
C ARG A 50 7.34 3.87 -25.37
N VAL A 51 6.73 4.38 -24.30
CA VAL A 51 5.34 4.89 -24.31
C VAL A 51 5.24 6.41 -24.08
N THR A 52 6.33 7.06 -23.67
CA THR A 52 6.36 8.51 -23.41
C THR A 52 7.41 9.21 -24.25
N LYS A 53 7.16 10.49 -24.57
CA LYS A 53 8.20 11.39 -25.07
C LYS A 53 9.08 11.83 -23.90
N SER A 54 10.37 12.01 -24.15
CA SER A 54 11.26 12.70 -23.21
C SER A 54 10.75 14.13 -23.02
N GLY A 55 10.13 14.40 -21.86
CA GLY A 55 9.57 15.70 -21.51
C GLY A 55 10.31 16.38 -20.36
N PRO A 56 9.95 17.64 -20.04
CA PRO A 56 10.56 18.39 -18.93
C PRO A 56 10.36 17.68 -17.58
N LEU A 57 9.27 16.92 -17.41
CA LEU A 57 8.99 16.16 -16.19
C LEU A 57 10.06 15.09 -15.92
N LEU A 58 10.57 14.41 -16.95
CA LEU A 58 11.65 13.42 -16.77
C LEU A 58 12.91 14.10 -16.25
N TRP A 59 13.31 15.21 -16.88
CA TRP A 59 14.48 15.97 -16.47
C TRP A 59 14.35 16.51 -15.05
N ALA A 60 13.18 17.05 -14.69
CA ALA A 60 12.91 17.49 -13.32
C ALA A 60 13.11 16.36 -12.29
N LYS A 61 12.66 15.14 -12.59
CA LYS A 61 12.90 13.96 -11.73
C LYS A 61 14.39 13.63 -11.62
N MET A 62 15.09 13.55 -12.76
CA MET A 62 16.52 13.21 -12.79
C MET A 62 17.38 14.26 -12.06
N VAL A 63 17.08 15.54 -12.22
CA VAL A 63 17.76 16.64 -11.51
C VAL A 63 17.51 16.54 -10.01
N THR A 64 16.26 16.30 -9.59
CA THR A 64 15.89 16.13 -8.18
C THR A 64 16.64 14.96 -7.55
N ILE A 65 16.76 13.83 -8.26
CA ILE A 65 17.52 12.65 -7.81
C ILE A 65 19.03 12.96 -7.76
N GLY A 66 19.56 13.73 -8.72
CA GLY A 66 20.95 14.18 -8.70
C GLY A 66 21.27 15.07 -7.48
N ILE A 67 20.36 15.98 -7.13
CA ILE A 67 20.47 16.80 -5.91
C ILE A 67 20.44 15.89 -4.68
N TYR A 68 19.53 14.91 -4.62
CA TYR A 68 19.47 13.93 -3.53
C TYR A 68 20.81 13.18 -3.35
N ALA A 69 21.41 12.68 -4.45
CA ALA A 69 22.70 12.00 -4.41
C ALA A 69 23.84 12.90 -3.86
N SER A 70 23.84 14.19 -4.23
CA SER A 70 24.83 15.15 -3.72
C SER A 70 24.68 15.40 -2.21
N LEU A 71 23.43 15.47 -1.71
CA LEU A 71 23.15 15.62 -0.29
C LEU A 71 23.54 14.37 0.50
N GLN A 72 23.30 13.17 -0.06
CA GLN A 72 23.74 11.91 0.56
C GLN A 72 25.27 11.78 0.62
N THR A 73 25.97 12.26 -0.41
CA THR A 73 27.45 12.34 -0.38
C THR A 73 27.92 13.27 0.72
N THR A 74 27.24 14.41 0.91
CA THR A 74 27.55 15.37 1.96
C THR A 74 27.29 14.78 3.35
N LEU A 75 26.18 14.05 3.54
CA LEU A 75 25.88 13.34 4.79
C LEU A 75 26.96 12.30 5.12
N LEU A 76 27.40 11.53 4.13
CA LEU A 76 28.48 10.55 4.31
C LEU A 76 29.75 11.21 4.85
N VAL A 77 30.17 12.33 4.25
CA VAL A 77 31.35 13.08 4.70
C VAL A 77 31.18 13.60 6.13
N LEU A 78 30.00 14.14 6.48
CA LEU A 78 29.73 14.64 7.82
C LEU A 78 29.77 13.53 8.88
N TRP A 79 29.17 12.37 8.60
CA TRP A 79 29.17 11.22 9.51
C TRP A 79 30.57 10.61 9.69
N CYS A 80 31.37 10.55 8.63
CA CYS A 80 32.77 10.11 8.72
C CYS A 80 33.61 11.05 9.59
N ARG A 81 33.37 12.37 9.53
CA ARG A 81 34.12 13.36 10.34
C ARG A 81 33.80 13.30 11.82
N GLN A 82 32.60 12.86 12.21
CA GLN A 82 32.14 12.85 13.59
C GLN A 82 32.51 11.56 14.36
N ASN A 83 33.38 10.71 13.80
CA ASN A 83 33.85 9.44 14.39
C ASN A 83 32.71 8.61 15.02
N SER A 84 31.61 8.50 14.26
CA SER A 84 30.35 7.93 14.72
C SER A 84 30.29 6.39 14.57
N THR A 85 29.21 5.80 15.06
CA THR A 85 28.99 4.35 15.06
C THR A 85 28.88 3.76 13.65
N LYS A 86 29.14 2.46 13.51
CA LYS A 86 29.15 1.76 12.20
C LYS A 86 27.82 1.91 11.44
N THR A 87 26.68 1.98 12.13
CA THR A 87 25.36 2.16 11.52
C THR A 87 25.16 3.55 10.93
N ALA A 88 25.81 4.56 11.51
CA ALA A 88 25.70 5.94 11.05
C ALA A 88 26.44 6.20 9.73
N ILE A 89 27.47 5.39 9.42
CA ILE A 89 28.16 5.42 8.13
C ILE A 89 27.40 4.57 7.09
N ALA A 90 26.76 3.48 7.52
CA ALA A 90 26.02 2.60 6.63
C ALA A 90 24.79 3.28 5.99
N GLU A 91 24.12 4.17 6.73
CA GLU A 91 22.92 4.86 6.25
C GLU A 91 23.17 5.75 5.02
N PRO A 92 24.14 6.69 5.02
CA PRO A 92 24.41 7.50 3.83
C PRO A 92 24.99 6.70 2.65
N VAL A 93 25.75 5.64 2.92
CA VAL A 93 26.26 4.73 1.86
C VAL A 93 25.09 4.05 1.14
N LEU A 94 24.12 3.54 1.90
CA LEU A 94 22.92 2.96 1.30
C LEU A 94 22.03 4.02 0.66
N GLY A 95 21.98 5.24 1.19
CA GLY A 95 21.32 6.38 0.54
C GLY A 95 21.93 6.76 -0.81
N LEU A 96 23.24 6.60 -0.99
CA LEU A 96 23.88 6.76 -2.31
C LEU A 96 23.48 5.66 -3.28
N ILE A 97 23.51 4.39 -2.85
CA ILE A 97 23.06 3.26 -3.68
C ILE A 97 21.57 3.42 -4.04
N GLU A 98 20.75 3.85 -3.08
CA GLU A 98 19.35 4.19 -3.27
C GLU A 98 19.19 5.25 -4.35
N SER A 99 20.00 6.32 -4.35
CA SER A 99 19.90 7.38 -5.37
C SER A 99 20.12 6.86 -6.80
N PHE A 100 21.05 5.92 -6.99
CA PHE A 100 21.27 5.27 -8.29
C PHE A 100 20.10 4.35 -8.66
N ALA A 101 19.55 3.62 -7.69
CA ALA A 101 18.37 2.78 -7.90
C ALA A 101 17.13 3.61 -8.25
N LEU A 102 16.91 4.75 -7.57
CA LEU A 102 15.87 5.73 -7.87
C LEU A 102 16.02 6.28 -9.29
N ALA A 103 17.25 6.67 -9.68
CA ALA A 103 17.54 7.19 -11.02
C ALA A 103 17.22 6.16 -12.11
N ALA A 104 17.72 4.92 -11.96
CA ALA A 104 17.49 3.85 -12.91
C ALA A 104 16.00 3.50 -13.04
N LEU A 105 15.33 3.30 -11.91
CA LEU A 105 13.92 2.93 -11.90
C LEU A 105 13.03 4.07 -12.43
N SER A 106 13.23 5.30 -11.97
CA SER A 106 12.45 6.47 -12.43
C SER A 106 12.62 6.70 -13.93
N PHE A 107 13.84 6.58 -14.47
CA PHE A 107 14.10 6.73 -15.90
C PHE A 107 13.40 5.66 -16.74
N VAL A 108 13.58 4.39 -16.38
CA VAL A 108 12.99 3.26 -17.14
C VAL A 108 11.46 3.26 -17.02
N GLU A 109 10.90 3.52 -15.83
CA GLU A 109 9.45 3.59 -15.66
C GLU A 109 8.82 4.81 -16.30
N HIS A 110 9.52 5.94 -16.37
CA HIS A 110 9.02 7.09 -17.14
C HIS A 110 8.88 6.72 -18.60
N ARG A 111 9.85 6.00 -19.17
CA ARG A 111 9.92 5.68 -20.59
C ARG A 111 9.04 4.51 -21.02
N ASN A 112 9.03 3.44 -20.23
CA ASN A 112 8.50 2.13 -20.63
C ASN A 112 7.20 1.73 -19.89
N SER A 113 6.63 2.60 -19.04
CA SER A 113 5.38 2.33 -18.32
C SER A 113 4.36 3.45 -18.50
N ARG A 114 3.12 3.06 -18.87
CA ARG A 114 1.94 3.95 -18.93
C ARG A 114 1.49 4.42 -17.55
N LYS A 115 1.50 3.50 -16.58
CA LYS A 115 1.06 3.77 -15.20
C LYS A 115 2.22 4.38 -14.40
N PRO A 116 1.97 5.33 -13.48
CA PRO A 116 2.96 5.78 -12.51
C PRO A 116 3.52 4.61 -11.69
N SER A 117 4.72 4.77 -11.17
CA SER A 117 5.37 3.69 -10.44
C SER A 117 4.73 3.47 -9.07
N LYS A 118 4.09 2.31 -8.91
CA LYS A 118 3.58 1.89 -7.59
C LYS A 118 4.73 1.58 -6.63
N LEU A 119 5.81 0.98 -7.11
CA LEU A 119 6.92 0.56 -6.27
C LEU A 119 7.69 1.78 -5.75
N LEU A 120 8.07 2.70 -6.65
CA LEU A 120 8.75 3.94 -6.30
C LEU A 120 7.87 4.85 -5.45
N GLY A 121 6.60 5.04 -5.85
CA GLY A 121 5.66 5.90 -5.12
C GLY A 121 5.41 5.40 -3.69
N SER A 122 5.14 4.10 -3.52
CA SER A 122 4.95 3.52 -2.18
C SER A 122 6.22 3.59 -1.34
N PHE A 123 7.40 3.36 -1.93
CA PHE A 123 8.67 3.49 -1.24
C PHE A 123 8.91 4.93 -0.72
N LEU A 124 8.69 5.93 -1.58
CA LEU A 124 8.84 7.34 -1.20
C LEU A 124 7.85 7.74 -0.11
N VAL A 125 6.58 7.35 -0.20
CA VAL A 125 5.58 7.63 0.85
C VAL A 125 6.00 7.03 2.19
N ILE A 126 6.39 5.75 2.19
CA ILE A 126 6.78 5.05 3.43
C ILE A 126 8.03 5.71 4.03
N THR A 127 9.07 5.93 3.23
CA THR A 127 10.33 6.52 3.73
C THR A 127 10.14 7.96 4.19
N ILE A 128 9.32 8.78 3.54
CA ILE A 128 9.00 10.13 4.01
C ILE A 128 8.33 10.11 5.38
N ILE A 129 7.38 9.20 5.62
CA ILE A 129 6.73 9.06 6.94
C ILE A 129 7.76 8.67 8.01
N LEU A 130 8.69 7.77 7.68
CA LEU A 130 9.73 7.29 8.60
C LEU A 130 10.82 8.35 8.85
N ASP A 131 11.23 9.08 7.80
CA ASP A 131 12.25 10.12 7.84
C ASP A 131 11.80 11.30 8.73
N ILE A 132 10.49 11.55 8.89
CA ILE A 132 9.97 12.57 9.84
C ILE A 132 10.44 12.28 11.27
N ALA A 133 10.40 11.00 11.68
CA ALA A 133 10.88 10.61 13.00
C ALA A 133 12.37 10.89 13.14
N PHE A 134 13.17 10.50 12.13
CA PHE A 134 14.62 10.68 12.16
C PHE A 134 15.04 12.15 12.12
N VAL A 135 14.40 12.99 11.30
CA VAL A 135 14.60 14.45 11.28
C VAL A 135 14.40 15.02 12.67
N ARG A 136 13.27 14.70 13.32
CA ARG A 136 12.96 15.16 14.68
C ARG A 136 14.06 14.76 15.66
N THR A 137 14.50 13.51 15.62
CA THR A 137 15.53 12.97 16.51
C THR A 137 16.86 13.70 16.35
N LEU A 138 17.29 13.99 15.11
CA LEU A 138 18.52 14.73 14.84
C LEU A 138 18.48 16.18 15.37
N TRP A 139 17.32 16.84 15.27
CA TRP A 139 17.13 18.20 15.81
C TRP A 139 17.13 18.22 17.34
N ILE A 140 16.47 17.25 17.99
CA ILE A 140 16.49 17.12 19.46
C ILE A 140 17.92 16.89 19.97
N ARG A 141 18.72 16.12 19.23
CA ARG A 141 20.13 15.82 19.56
C ARG A 141 21.10 16.97 19.25
N SER A 142 20.59 18.12 18.79
CA SER A 142 21.38 19.33 18.48
C SER A 142 22.51 19.10 17.45
N MET A 143 22.40 18.09 16.59
CA MET A 143 23.38 17.79 15.53
C MET A 143 23.15 18.69 14.30
N ARG A 144 23.26 20.01 14.48
CA ARG A 144 22.75 21.03 13.54
C ARG A 144 23.17 20.82 12.08
N SER A 145 24.44 20.52 11.83
CA SER A 145 24.94 20.33 10.46
C SER A 145 24.33 19.10 9.77
N ILE A 146 24.30 17.96 10.46
CA ILE A 146 23.72 16.71 9.94
C ILE A 146 22.20 16.84 9.83
N ALA A 147 21.54 17.40 10.86
CA ALA A 147 20.11 17.66 10.86
C ALA A 147 19.70 18.57 9.69
N GLY A 148 20.47 19.62 9.40
CA GLY A 148 20.21 20.53 8.28
C GLY A 148 20.29 19.83 6.93
N VAL A 149 21.36 19.08 6.66
CA VAL A 149 21.53 18.36 5.39
C VAL A 149 20.49 17.24 5.25
N PHE A 150 20.20 16.50 6.32
CA PHE A 150 19.17 15.45 6.29
C PHE A 150 17.76 16.03 6.06
N THR A 151 17.45 17.17 6.67
CA THR A 151 16.19 17.90 6.42
C THR A 151 16.10 18.33 4.95
N ALA A 152 17.20 18.81 4.35
CA ALA A 152 17.24 19.12 2.93
C ALA A 152 17.01 17.88 2.05
N SER A 153 17.65 16.74 2.38
CA SER A 153 17.42 15.46 1.69
C SER A 153 15.96 15.03 1.76
N PHE A 154 15.34 15.14 2.93
CA PHE A 154 13.92 14.87 3.16
C PHE A 154 13.00 15.75 2.29
N VAL A 155 13.28 17.05 2.20
CA VAL A 155 12.53 17.98 1.34
C VAL A 155 12.66 17.58 -0.13
N ILE A 156 13.87 17.23 -0.57
CA ILE A 156 14.13 16.77 -1.95
C ILE A 156 13.40 15.46 -2.27
N LYS A 157 13.37 14.49 -1.34
CA LYS A 157 12.54 13.27 -1.48
C LYS A 157 11.05 13.61 -1.61
N THR A 158 10.57 14.58 -0.83
CA THR A 158 9.18 15.04 -0.89
C THR A 158 8.85 15.69 -2.24
N ILE A 159 9.76 16.50 -2.77
CA ILE A 159 9.62 17.06 -4.13
C ILE A 159 9.60 15.95 -5.18
N LEU A 160 10.49 14.95 -5.06
CA LEU A 160 10.51 13.80 -5.95
C LEU A 160 9.18 13.03 -5.93
N LEU A 161 8.58 12.84 -4.75
CA LEU A 161 7.26 12.23 -4.62
C LEU A 161 6.19 13.04 -5.36
N ILE A 162 6.16 14.36 -5.19
CA ILE A 162 5.22 15.24 -5.89
C ILE A 162 5.40 15.10 -7.41
N LEU A 163 6.63 15.10 -7.90
CA LEU A 163 6.91 14.90 -9.32
C LEU A 163 6.49 13.50 -9.81
N GLU A 164 6.56 12.48 -8.96
CA GLU A 164 6.11 11.13 -9.31
C GLU A 164 4.59 10.99 -9.35
N GLU A 165 3.87 11.74 -8.51
CA GLU A 165 2.41 11.84 -8.54
C GLU A 165 1.90 12.61 -9.78
N VAL A 166 2.74 13.45 -10.39
CA VAL A 166 2.33 14.20 -11.58
C VAL A 166 2.05 13.24 -12.74
N PRO A 167 0.84 13.30 -13.31
CA PRO A 167 0.45 12.48 -14.44
C PRO A 167 1.39 12.65 -15.65
N LYS A 168 1.91 11.55 -16.20
CA LYS A 168 2.71 11.57 -17.44
C LYS A 168 1.83 11.88 -18.66
N THR A 169 2.44 12.45 -19.71
CA THR A 169 1.83 12.62 -21.04
C THR A 169 2.21 11.43 -21.92
N LEU A 170 1.22 10.64 -22.33
CA LEU A 170 1.42 9.40 -23.08
C LEU A 170 1.38 9.64 -24.59
N LEU A 171 2.14 8.86 -25.35
CA LEU A 171 2.17 8.93 -26.82
C LEU A 171 0.93 8.26 -27.41
N GLY A 172 0.15 9.03 -28.19
CA GLY A 172 -0.94 8.48 -29.02
C GLY A 172 -2.22 8.10 -28.27
N GLU A 173 -2.35 8.44 -26.99
CA GLU A 173 -3.52 8.11 -26.17
C GLU A 173 -4.50 9.28 -26.16
N LYS A 174 -5.70 9.07 -26.72
CA LYS A 174 -6.77 10.09 -26.81
C LYS A 174 -7.59 10.21 -25.54
N GLU A 175 -7.76 9.11 -24.80
CA GLU A 175 -8.55 9.07 -23.57
C GLU A 175 -7.75 8.52 -22.40
N ARG A 176 -7.81 9.23 -21.27
CA ARG A 176 -7.03 8.94 -20.08
C ARG A 176 -7.94 8.41 -18.98
N ILE A 177 -7.72 7.16 -18.56
CA ILE A 177 -8.37 6.63 -17.35
C ILE A 177 -7.72 7.29 -16.13
N HIS A 178 -8.49 8.06 -15.35
CA HIS A 178 -7.94 8.82 -14.23
C HIS A 178 -7.41 7.92 -13.10
N GLU A 179 -8.07 6.79 -12.78
CA GLU A 179 -7.59 5.88 -11.72
C GLU A 179 -6.19 5.32 -12.03
N THR A 180 -5.97 4.82 -13.25
CA THR A 180 -4.74 4.10 -13.61
C THR A 180 -3.56 5.01 -13.85
N SER A 181 -3.85 6.26 -14.17
CA SER A 181 -2.88 7.28 -14.53
C SER A 181 -2.51 8.20 -13.36
N SER A 182 -3.16 8.00 -12.21
CA SER A 182 -2.90 8.64 -10.92
C SER A 182 -1.77 7.94 -10.16
N GLY A 183 -0.99 8.71 -9.41
CA GLY A 183 0.04 8.19 -8.50
C GLY A 183 -0.55 7.49 -7.27
N VAL A 184 0.33 7.07 -6.38
CA VAL A 184 -0.03 6.29 -5.19
C VAL A 184 -0.85 7.16 -4.23
N ILE A 185 -0.47 8.41 -3.98
CA ILE A 185 -1.18 9.31 -3.08
C ILE A 185 -2.58 9.60 -3.61
N ASN A 186 -2.67 10.06 -4.86
CA ASN A 186 -3.96 10.38 -5.47
C ASN A 186 -4.91 9.17 -5.44
N ARG A 187 -4.39 7.98 -5.77
CA ARG A 187 -5.16 6.73 -5.71
C ARG A 187 -5.56 6.32 -4.29
N SER A 188 -4.78 6.69 -3.28
CA SER A 188 -5.06 6.36 -1.87
C SER A 188 -6.18 7.17 -1.27
N PHE A 189 -6.21 8.47 -1.59
CA PHE A 189 -7.26 9.38 -1.16
C PHE A 189 -8.48 9.35 -2.09
N PHE A 190 -8.46 8.53 -3.14
CA PHE A 190 -9.47 8.52 -4.20
C PHE A 190 -9.68 9.92 -4.80
N TRP A 191 -8.63 10.73 -4.83
CA TRP A 191 -8.72 12.13 -5.23
C TRP A 191 -9.17 12.28 -6.69
N TRP A 192 -8.82 11.31 -7.53
CA TRP A 192 -9.23 11.22 -8.93
C TRP A 192 -10.76 11.13 -9.12
N LEU A 193 -11.53 10.70 -8.11
CA LEU A 193 -13.00 10.69 -8.18
C LEU A 193 -13.61 12.09 -8.02
N ASN A 194 -12.90 13.05 -7.44
CA ASN A 194 -13.45 14.37 -7.17
C ASN A 194 -13.93 15.09 -8.44
N GLY A 195 -13.28 14.84 -9.58
CA GLY A 195 -13.74 15.37 -10.87
C GLY A 195 -15.12 14.86 -11.26
N LEU A 196 -15.36 13.54 -11.10
CA LEU A 196 -16.65 12.90 -11.38
C LEU A 196 -17.73 13.40 -10.41
N PHE A 197 -17.41 13.52 -9.12
CA PHE A 197 -18.37 14.02 -8.13
C PHE A 197 -18.76 15.48 -8.38
N LEU A 198 -17.81 16.32 -8.78
CA LEU A 198 -18.09 17.71 -9.12
C LEU A 198 -18.94 17.82 -10.39
N GLN A 199 -18.71 16.95 -11.38
CA GLN A 199 -19.54 16.87 -12.58
C GLN A 199 -20.96 16.42 -12.22
N GLY A 200 -21.11 15.34 -11.44
CA GLY A 200 -22.42 14.86 -10.98
C GLY A 200 -23.18 15.82 -10.06
N HIS A 201 -22.49 16.77 -9.43
CA HIS A 201 -23.14 17.87 -8.71
C HIS A 201 -23.72 18.94 -9.66
N ARG A 202 -23.13 19.11 -10.85
CA ARG A 202 -23.52 20.13 -11.83
C ARG A 202 -24.47 19.61 -12.89
N THR A 203 -24.38 18.34 -13.26
CA THR A 203 -25.15 17.70 -14.33
C THR A 203 -25.59 16.30 -13.91
N ILE A 204 -26.66 15.79 -14.53
CA ILE A 204 -27.02 14.38 -14.42
C ILE A 204 -25.98 13.58 -15.21
N LEU A 205 -25.37 12.59 -14.56
CA LEU A 205 -24.35 11.75 -15.19
C LEU A 205 -25.01 10.75 -16.13
N GLU A 206 -24.58 10.76 -17.39
CA GLU A 206 -24.95 9.75 -18.38
C GLU A 206 -23.84 8.70 -18.54
N THR A 207 -24.11 7.60 -19.24
CA THR A 207 -23.09 6.54 -19.44
C THR A 207 -21.88 7.03 -20.23
N GLU A 208 -22.05 8.05 -21.06
CA GLU A 208 -21.00 8.68 -21.88
C GLU A 208 -20.06 9.57 -21.05
N ASP A 209 -20.53 10.08 -19.91
CA ASP A 209 -19.72 10.84 -18.96
C ASP A 209 -18.78 9.95 -18.12
N LEU A 210 -19.01 8.63 -18.13
CA LEU A 210 -18.24 7.67 -17.36
C LEU A 210 -16.97 7.25 -18.12
N GLN A 211 -15.89 7.10 -17.37
CA GLN A 211 -14.62 6.66 -17.94
C GLN A 211 -14.65 5.18 -18.31
N ALA A 212 -13.88 4.83 -19.34
CA ALA A 212 -13.62 3.44 -19.68
C ALA A 212 -13.03 2.67 -18.49
N ILE A 213 -13.43 1.41 -18.37
CA ILE A 213 -12.96 0.52 -17.30
C ILE A 213 -11.48 0.15 -17.54
N ASP A 214 -10.69 -0.05 -16.47
CA ASP A 214 -9.30 -0.54 -16.62
C ASP A 214 -9.32 -1.90 -17.34
N SER A 215 -8.41 -2.11 -18.30
CA SER A 215 -8.37 -3.31 -19.15
C SER A 215 -8.32 -4.63 -18.36
N LYS A 216 -7.84 -4.59 -17.11
CA LYS A 216 -7.88 -5.76 -16.21
C LYS A 216 -9.29 -6.25 -15.87
N PHE A 217 -10.32 -5.41 -16.05
CA PHE A 217 -11.73 -5.74 -15.83
C PHE A 217 -12.47 -6.02 -17.15
N ASP A 218 -11.79 -5.90 -18.29
CA ASP A 218 -12.38 -6.25 -19.56
C ASP A 218 -12.72 -7.74 -19.60
N THR A 219 -13.81 -8.07 -20.29
CA THR A 219 -14.40 -9.41 -20.32
C THR A 219 -13.39 -10.43 -20.85
N ASP A 220 -12.60 -10.07 -21.85
CA ASP A 220 -11.57 -10.95 -22.42
C ASP A 220 -10.46 -11.26 -21.42
N HIS A 221 -10.06 -10.26 -20.62
CA HIS A 221 -9.02 -10.42 -19.60
C HIS A 221 -9.50 -11.17 -18.36
N VAL A 222 -10.77 -11.03 -17.99
CA VAL A 222 -11.35 -11.69 -16.82
C VAL A 222 -11.76 -13.12 -17.14
N SER A 223 -12.37 -13.38 -18.31
CA SER A 223 -12.89 -14.69 -18.68
C SER A 223 -11.81 -15.72 -19.02
N ALA A 224 -10.76 -15.33 -19.74
CA ALA A 224 -9.74 -16.27 -20.24
C ALA A 224 -9.01 -17.06 -19.12
N PRO A 225 -8.56 -16.43 -18.01
CA PRO A 225 -7.97 -17.17 -16.89
C PRO A 225 -8.94 -18.15 -16.23
N LEU A 226 -10.21 -17.76 -16.07
CA LEU A 226 -11.23 -18.62 -15.47
C LEU A 226 -11.54 -19.83 -16.35
N GLU A 227 -11.73 -19.62 -17.65
CA GLU A 227 -11.96 -20.70 -18.62
C GLU A 227 -10.80 -21.68 -18.64
N LYS A 228 -9.56 -21.17 -18.64
CA LYS A 228 -8.37 -22.02 -18.59
C LYS A 228 -8.33 -22.89 -17.33
N GLN A 229 -8.68 -22.35 -16.17
CA GLN A 229 -8.71 -23.15 -14.93
C GLN A 229 -9.90 -24.12 -14.91
N TRP A 230 -11.04 -23.71 -15.43
CA TRP A 230 -12.25 -24.52 -15.52
C TRP A 230 -12.03 -25.76 -16.41
N GLU A 231 -11.48 -25.59 -17.61
CA GLU A 231 -11.20 -26.71 -18.51
C GLU A 231 -10.12 -27.65 -17.95
N ARG A 232 -9.12 -27.12 -17.23
CA ARG A 232 -8.16 -27.96 -16.50
C ARG A 232 -8.84 -28.82 -15.44
N ALA A 233 -9.71 -28.24 -14.62
CA ALA A 233 -10.44 -28.96 -13.57
C ALA A 233 -11.41 -30.01 -14.14
N ARG A 234 -12.02 -29.70 -15.29
CA ARG A 234 -12.88 -30.62 -16.03
C ARG A 234 -12.10 -31.81 -16.58
N ASN A 235 -10.93 -31.57 -17.20
CA ASN A 235 -10.08 -32.62 -17.74
C ASN A 235 -9.49 -33.53 -16.65
N SER A 236 -9.29 -33.01 -15.43
CA SER A 236 -8.85 -33.81 -14.29
C SER A 236 -9.98 -34.60 -13.59
N GLY A 237 -11.22 -34.56 -14.12
CA GLY A 237 -12.36 -35.28 -13.56
C GLY A 237 -12.88 -34.73 -12.21
N GLN A 238 -12.39 -33.57 -11.76
CA GLN A 238 -12.78 -32.95 -10.49
C GLN A 238 -13.18 -31.47 -10.71
N PRO A 239 -14.31 -31.21 -11.40
CA PRO A 239 -14.76 -29.85 -11.67
C PRO A 239 -15.19 -29.17 -10.37
N ASN A 240 -14.34 -28.28 -9.85
CA ASN A 240 -14.65 -27.44 -8.70
C ASN A 240 -14.61 -25.97 -9.11
N LEU A 241 -15.78 -25.34 -9.19
CA LEU A 241 -15.92 -23.95 -9.63
C LEU A 241 -15.25 -22.98 -8.65
N LEU A 242 -15.45 -23.17 -7.35
CA LEU A 242 -14.87 -22.31 -6.31
C LEU A 242 -13.34 -22.30 -6.39
N LYS A 243 -12.73 -23.49 -6.50
CA LYS A 243 -11.27 -23.64 -6.65
C LYS A 243 -10.78 -22.99 -7.95
N SER A 244 -11.50 -23.18 -9.06
CA SER A 244 -11.13 -22.62 -10.36
C SER A 244 -11.18 -21.09 -10.36
N THR A 245 -12.24 -20.52 -9.78
CA THR A 245 -12.41 -19.08 -9.61
C THR A 245 -11.32 -18.48 -8.72
N PHE A 246 -11.05 -19.11 -7.57
CA PHE A 246 -9.97 -18.64 -6.69
C PHE A 246 -8.60 -18.68 -7.39
N LEU A 247 -8.26 -19.77 -8.07
CA LEU A 247 -6.99 -19.90 -8.77
C LEU A 247 -6.85 -18.96 -9.97
N ALA A 248 -7.95 -18.60 -10.63
CA ALA A 248 -7.95 -17.64 -11.74
C ALA A 248 -7.57 -16.23 -11.26
N TYR A 249 -8.06 -15.82 -10.08
CA TYR A 249 -7.90 -14.45 -9.57
C TYR A 249 -7.01 -14.35 -8.31
N LYS A 250 -6.20 -15.38 -8.04
CA LYS A 250 -5.35 -15.48 -6.84
C LYS A 250 -4.44 -14.27 -6.59
N TRP A 251 -3.98 -13.60 -7.64
CA TRP A 251 -3.11 -12.43 -7.51
C TRP A 251 -3.87 -11.19 -7.06
N GLN A 252 -5.12 -11.03 -7.52
CA GLN A 252 -6.00 -9.97 -7.07
C GLN A 252 -6.41 -10.21 -5.61
N PHE A 253 -6.66 -11.47 -5.23
CA PHE A 253 -6.84 -11.86 -3.83
C PHE A 253 -5.58 -11.56 -2.99
N ALA A 254 -4.40 -11.99 -3.43
CA ALA A 254 -3.16 -11.75 -2.71
C ALA A 254 -2.87 -10.26 -2.49
N ALA A 255 -3.21 -9.40 -3.47
CA ALA A 255 -3.06 -7.96 -3.36
C ALA A 255 -3.93 -7.33 -2.24
N GLY A 256 -5.05 -7.96 -1.86
CA GLY A 256 -5.92 -7.51 -0.77
C GLY A 256 -5.42 -7.90 0.63
N ILE A 257 -4.49 -8.85 0.73
CA ILE A 257 -4.00 -9.35 2.03
C ILE A 257 -3.21 -8.26 2.77
N ILE A 258 -2.28 -7.60 2.09
CA ILE A 258 -1.40 -6.60 2.72
C ILE A 258 -2.21 -5.42 3.30
N PRO A 259 -3.12 -4.76 2.54
CA PRO A 259 -3.97 -3.72 3.11
C PRO A 259 -4.84 -4.20 4.28
N ARG A 260 -5.37 -5.43 4.22
CA ARG A 260 -6.19 -5.99 5.32
C ARG A 260 -5.38 -6.19 6.60
N LEU A 261 -4.15 -6.69 6.49
CA LEU A 261 -3.25 -6.85 7.63
C LEU A 261 -2.82 -5.50 8.22
N LEU A 262 -2.54 -4.51 7.37
CA LEU A 262 -2.26 -3.15 7.83
C LEU A 262 -3.46 -2.56 8.59
N HIS A 263 -4.67 -2.76 8.07
CA HIS A 263 -5.90 -2.33 8.72
C HIS A 263 -6.08 -3.00 10.09
N SER A 264 -5.83 -4.31 10.21
CA SER A 264 -5.79 -5.02 11.50
C SER A 264 -4.78 -4.38 12.46
N GLY A 265 -3.57 -4.11 11.97
CA GLY A 265 -2.50 -3.51 12.77
C GLY A 265 -2.89 -2.15 13.35
N PHE A 266 -3.47 -1.26 12.52
CA PHE A 266 -3.97 0.02 12.99
C PHE A 266 -5.14 -0.12 13.97
N ASN A 267 -6.05 -1.08 13.76
CA ASN A 267 -7.11 -1.37 14.73
C ASN A 267 -6.56 -1.81 16.09
N PHE A 268 -5.55 -2.68 16.11
CA PHE A 268 -4.90 -3.07 17.37
C PHE A 268 -4.07 -1.95 18.00
N ALA A 269 -3.59 -0.98 17.23
CA ALA A 269 -2.85 0.17 17.76
C ALA A 269 -3.72 1.12 18.61
N GLN A 270 -5.03 1.20 18.33
CA GLN A 270 -5.97 2.10 19.03
C GLN A 270 -5.98 1.92 20.56
N PRO A 271 -6.17 0.73 21.15
CA PRO A 271 -6.17 0.56 22.60
C PRO A 271 -4.85 0.98 23.27
N PHE A 272 -3.71 0.75 22.62
CA PHE A 272 -2.41 1.20 23.14
C PHE A 272 -2.26 2.72 23.11
N LEU A 273 -2.80 3.36 22.07
CA LEU A 273 -2.84 4.82 21.98
C LEU A 273 -3.66 5.39 23.14
N ILE A 274 -4.87 4.88 23.36
CA ILE A 274 -5.75 5.32 24.45
C ILE A 274 -5.09 5.12 25.81
N GLN A 275 -4.47 3.95 26.05
CA GLN A 275 -3.70 3.72 27.27
C GLN A 275 -2.59 4.74 27.46
N SER A 276 -1.84 5.06 26.40
CA SER A 276 -0.75 6.04 26.44
C SER A 276 -1.26 7.45 26.74
N VAL A 277 -2.43 7.82 26.19
CA VAL A 277 -3.12 9.08 26.49
C VAL A 277 -3.55 9.12 27.96
N ILE A 278 -4.18 8.07 28.48
CA ILE A 278 -4.61 8.00 29.88
C ILE A 278 -3.41 8.17 30.81
N VAL A 279 -2.32 7.43 30.57
CA VAL A 279 -1.09 7.51 31.39
C VAL A 279 -0.47 8.91 31.32
N LEU A 280 -0.52 9.58 30.17
CA LEU A 280 0.00 10.94 30.04
C LEU A 280 -0.86 11.95 30.83
N VAL A 281 -2.19 11.84 30.75
CA VAL A 281 -3.13 12.74 31.44
C VAL A 281 -3.13 12.52 32.96
N SER A 282 -2.82 11.30 33.43
CA SER A 282 -2.69 11.01 34.86
C SER A 282 -1.42 11.58 35.52
N LYS A 283 -0.45 12.09 34.75
CA LYS A 283 0.79 12.68 35.30
C LYS A 283 0.59 14.15 35.65
N LYS A 284 1.16 14.57 36.79
CA LYS A 284 1.08 15.95 37.29
C LYS A 284 1.78 16.98 36.39
N GLU A 285 2.83 16.55 35.68
CA GLU A 285 3.56 17.37 34.72
C GLU A 285 3.57 16.72 33.34
N MET A 286 3.22 17.50 32.32
CA MET A 286 3.14 17.04 30.94
C MET A 286 4.35 17.54 30.15
N SER A 287 5.20 16.62 29.69
CA SER A 287 6.27 16.96 28.76
C SER A 287 5.70 17.26 27.37
N ILE A 288 6.03 18.44 26.83
CA ILE A 288 5.64 18.89 25.48
C ILE A 288 6.09 17.86 24.42
N GLN A 289 7.27 17.24 24.61
CA GLN A 289 7.82 16.26 23.67
C GLN A 289 6.99 14.97 23.61
N THR A 290 6.48 14.51 24.76
CA THR A 290 5.63 13.32 24.84
C THR A 290 4.23 13.63 24.28
N SER A 291 3.68 14.80 24.59
CA SER A 291 2.38 15.24 24.07
C SER A 291 2.39 15.38 22.54
N SER A 292 3.38 16.06 21.98
CA SER A 292 3.53 16.21 20.52
C SER A 292 3.72 14.86 19.82
N GLY A 293 4.50 13.96 20.40
CA GLY A 293 4.69 12.61 19.87
C GLY A 293 3.40 11.79 19.85
N LEU A 294 2.55 11.94 20.88
CA LEU A 294 1.27 11.25 20.97
C LEU A 294 0.23 11.80 20.00
N ILE A 295 0.23 13.11 19.75
CA ILE A 295 -0.56 13.74 18.68
C ILE A 295 -0.14 13.15 17.32
N GLY A 296 1.16 13.07 17.04
CA GLY A 296 1.68 12.45 15.82
C GLY A 296 1.26 10.99 15.67
N ALA A 297 1.35 10.19 16.74
CA ALA A 297 0.89 8.81 16.74
C ALA A 297 -0.62 8.70 16.49
N THR A 298 -1.42 9.61 17.04
CA THR A 298 -2.87 9.67 16.83
C THR A 298 -3.19 9.91 15.36
N VAL A 299 -2.58 10.92 14.74
CA VAL A 299 -2.75 11.21 13.32
C VAL A 299 -2.34 10.02 12.47
N LEU A 300 -1.18 9.42 12.75
CA LEU A 300 -0.67 8.25 12.01
C LEU A 300 -1.62 7.05 12.10
N ILE A 301 -2.14 6.73 13.29
CA ILE A 301 -3.02 5.57 13.50
C ILE A 301 -4.35 5.77 12.77
N TYR A 302 -5.02 6.91 12.93
CA TYR A 302 -6.32 7.13 12.32
C TYR A 302 -6.25 7.36 10.81
N LEU A 303 -5.23 8.08 10.32
CA LEU A 303 -5.00 8.23 8.89
C LEU A 303 -4.63 6.89 8.25
N GLY A 304 -3.75 6.12 8.89
CA GLY A 304 -3.37 4.78 8.47
C GLY A 304 -4.57 3.83 8.45
N LEU A 305 -5.47 3.92 9.43
CA LEU A 305 -6.70 3.15 9.49
C LEU A 305 -7.62 3.47 8.31
N ALA A 306 -7.83 4.76 8.01
CA ALA A 306 -8.66 5.21 6.91
C ALA A 306 -8.12 4.77 5.55
N ILE A 307 -6.82 5.00 5.29
CA ILE A 307 -6.18 4.64 4.01
C ILE A 307 -6.15 3.12 3.83
N SER A 308 -5.71 2.37 4.84
CA SER A 308 -5.64 0.91 4.75
C SER A 308 -7.03 0.27 4.61
N GLY A 309 -8.04 0.82 5.28
CA GLY A 309 -9.43 0.41 5.15
C GLY A 309 -9.99 0.65 3.74
N ALA A 310 -9.72 1.84 3.17
CA ALA A 310 -10.14 2.18 1.82
C ALA A 310 -9.44 1.29 0.78
N TRP A 311 -8.13 1.05 0.91
CA TRP A 311 -7.39 0.13 0.05
C TRP A 311 -7.89 -1.32 0.14
N HIS A 312 -8.14 -1.81 1.36
CA HIS A 312 -8.70 -3.15 1.60
C HIS A 312 -10.05 -3.32 0.90
N LYS A 313 -10.98 -2.38 1.13
CA LYS A 313 -12.30 -2.41 0.49
C LYS A 313 -12.19 -2.28 -1.03
N HIS A 314 -11.37 -1.38 -1.55
CA HIS A 314 -11.17 -1.23 -2.99
C HIS A 314 -10.66 -2.53 -3.62
N MET A 315 -9.61 -3.15 -3.06
CA MET A 315 -9.07 -4.39 -3.61
C MET A 315 -10.06 -5.55 -3.54
N SER A 316 -10.85 -5.61 -2.46
CA SER A 316 -11.94 -6.58 -2.28
C SER A 316 -13.04 -6.39 -3.32
N TYR A 317 -13.50 -5.16 -3.56
CA TYR A 317 -14.52 -4.88 -4.59
C TYR A 317 -13.99 -5.12 -6.00
N GLN A 318 -12.72 -4.87 -6.27
CA GLN A 318 -12.09 -5.23 -7.54
C GLN A 318 -12.07 -6.75 -7.75
N LEU A 319 -11.76 -7.55 -6.71
CA LEU A 319 -11.84 -9.01 -6.77
C LEU A 319 -13.28 -9.49 -7.05
N VAL A 320 -14.25 -8.92 -6.34
CA VAL A 320 -15.68 -9.23 -6.50
C VAL A 320 -16.17 -8.89 -7.91
N THR A 321 -15.71 -7.79 -8.48
CA THR A 321 -16.01 -7.40 -9.87
C THR A 321 -15.46 -8.42 -10.86
N MET A 322 -14.24 -8.92 -10.66
CA MET A 322 -13.67 -9.99 -11.49
C MET A 322 -14.42 -11.31 -11.33
N TYR A 323 -14.85 -11.67 -10.12
CA TYR A 323 -15.70 -12.84 -9.89
C TYR A 323 -17.01 -12.73 -10.68
N ARG A 324 -17.70 -11.59 -10.59
CA ARG A 324 -18.94 -11.34 -11.34
C ARG A 324 -18.73 -11.46 -12.84
N GLY A 325 -17.78 -10.70 -13.40
CA GLY A 325 -17.51 -10.68 -14.84
C GLY A 325 -17.14 -12.06 -15.39
N GLY A 326 -16.28 -12.80 -14.68
CA GLY A 326 -15.87 -14.13 -15.09
C GLY A 326 -16.99 -15.16 -15.03
N LEU A 327 -17.75 -15.20 -13.93
CA LEU A 327 -18.83 -16.17 -13.75
C LEU A 327 -19.98 -15.92 -14.74
N VAL A 328 -20.39 -14.67 -14.92
CA VAL A 328 -21.43 -14.31 -15.90
C VAL A 328 -20.99 -14.69 -17.31
N SER A 329 -19.75 -14.37 -17.70
CA SER A 329 -19.20 -14.76 -19.01
C SER A 329 -19.18 -16.28 -19.21
N LEU A 330 -18.78 -17.04 -18.18
CA LEU A 330 -18.73 -18.50 -18.25
C LEU A 330 -20.13 -19.11 -18.41
N ILE A 331 -21.12 -18.62 -17.65
CA ILE A 331 -22.51 -19.05 -17.77
C ILE A 331 -23.04 -18.71 -19.17
N PHE A 332 -22.77 -17.49 -19.67
CA PHE A 332 -23.24 -17.04 -20.98
C PHE A 332 -22.69 -17.92 -22.12
N LYS A 333 -21.37 -18.16 -22.13
CA LYS A 333 -20.72 -19.06 -23.10
C LYS A 333 -21.25 -20.49 -22.98
N LYS A 334 -21.61 -20.95 -21.78
CA LYS A 334 -22.18 -22.28 -21.59
C LYS A 334 -23.60 -22.35 -22.15
N THR A 335 -24.43 -21.35 -21.91
CA THR A 335 -25.80 -21.25 -22.43
C THR A 335 -25.83 -21.29 -23.95
N LEU A 336 -24.92 -20.57 -24.63
CA LEU A 336 -24.80 -20.60 -26.09
C LEU A 336 -24.42 -21.96 -26.68
N LYS A 337 -23.85 -22.88 -25.88
CA LYS A 337 -23.43 -24.22 -26.31
C LYS A 337 -24.46 -25.31 -25.96
N LEU A 338 -25.47 -25.00 -25.15
CA LEU A 338 -26.48 -25.97 -24.74
C LEU A 338 -27.57 -26.08 -25.82
N LYS A 339 -28.10 -27.30 -26.01
CA LYS A 339 -29.25 -27.51 -26.90
C LYS A 339 -30.50 -26.92 -26.25
N THR A 340 -31.36 -26.26 -27.02
CA THR A 340 -32.58 -25.59 -26.52
C THR A 340 -33.47 -26.52 -25.69
N ALA A 341 -33.57 -27.80 -26.06
CA ALA A 341 -34.34 -28.81 -25.31
C ALA A 341 -33.83 -29.12 -23.89
N SER A 342 -32.60 -28.71 -23.54
CA SER A 342 -31.98 -28.93 -22.23
C SER A 342 -32.03 -27.71 -21.31
N ILE A 343 -32.56 -26.58 -21.79
CA ILE A 343 -32.62 -25.32 -21.06
C ILE A 343 -34.04 -25.18 -20.48
N LYS A 344 -34.15 -25.09 -19.16
CA LYS A 344 -35.37 -24.53 -18.55
C LYS A 344 -35.37 -23.02 -18.83
N ASP A 345 -36.48 -22.48 -19.32
CA ASP A 345 -36.59 -21.12 -19.88
C ASP A 345 -36.02 -19.99 -18.98
N SER A 346 -35.96 -20.18 -17.65
CA SER A 346 -35.42 -19.19 -16.70
C SER A 346 -34.07 -19.52 -16.06
N ALA A 347 -33.57 -20.76 -16.17
CA ALA A 347 -32.42 -21.22 -15.38
C ALA A 347 -31.12 -20.42 -15.65
N PRO A 348 -30.74 -20.11 -16.91
CA PRO A 348 -29.55 -19.29 -17.17
C PRO A 348 -29.64 -17.87 -16.61
N VAL A 349 -30.83 -17.26 -16.68
CA VAL A 349 -31.06 -15.90 -16.18
C VAL A 349 -30.95 -15.87 -14.66
N THR A 350 -31.58 -16.82 -13.96
CA THR A 350 -31.48 -16.96 -12.51
C THR A 350 -30.04 -17.19 -12.05
N LEU A 351 -29.28 -18.03 -12.78
CA LEU A 351 -27.87 -18.27 -12.48
C LEU A 351 -27.02 -17.00 -12.60
N MET A 352 -27.23 -16.18 -13.65
CA MET A 352 -26.46 -14.96 -13.88
C MET A 352 -26.81 -13.81 -12.92
N THR A 353 -28.01 -13.80 -12.36
CA THR A 353 -28.48 -12.78 -11.42
C THR A 353 -28.33 -13.27 -9.98
N ALA A 354 -29.31 -14.03 -9.47
CA ALA A 354 -29.43 -14.38 -8.06
C ALA A 354 -28.23 -15.19 -7.50
N ASP A 355 -27.78 -16.21 -8.23
CA ASP A 355 -26.74 -17.12 -7.73
C ASP A 355 -25.36 -16.45 -7.77
N VAL A 356 -25.03 -15.77 -8.88
CA VAL A 356 -23.80 -14.98 -8.98
C VAL A 356 -23.78 -13.85 -7.95
N GLU A 357 -24.89 -13.14 -7.74
CA GLU A 357 -24.97 -12.09 -6.71
C GLU A 357 -24.69 -12.63 -5.31
N THR A 358 -25.21 -13.82 -4.99
CA THR A 358 -24.92 -14.49 -3.71
C THR A 358 -23.43 -14.82 -3.56
N ILE A 359 -22.80 -15.34 -4.62
CA ILE A 359 -21.35 -15.64 -4.62
C ILE A 359 -20.52 -14.36 -4.49
N VAL A 360 -20.90 -13.31 -5.20
CA VAL A 360 -20.26 -11.99 -5.21
C VAL A 360 -20.37 -11.33 -3.82
N ALA A 361 -21.53 -11.41 -3.17
CA ALA A 361 -21.75 -10.93 -1.81
C ALA A 361 -20.88 -11.69 -0.80
N ALA A 362 -20.82 -13.02 -0.90
CA ALA A 362 -19.92 -13.83 -0.07
C ALA A 362 -18.43 -13.49 -0.32
N GLY A 363 -18.07 -13.25 -1.59
CA GLY A 363 -16.73 -12.85 -2.00
C GLY A 363 -16.28 -11.52 -1.40
N ALA A 364 -17.19 -10.58 -1.15
CA ALA A 364 -16.86 -9.29 -0.54
C ALA A 364 -16.33 -9.42 0.90
N SER A 365 -16.74 -10.47 1.61
CA SER A 365 -16.34 -10.76 2.99
C SER A 365 -15.17 -11.74 3.11
N VAL A 366 -14.61 -12.22 1.98
CA VAL A 366 -13.59 -13.27 1.99
C VAL A 366 -12.33 -12.89 2.76
N HIS A 367 -11.95 -11.61 2.68
CA HIS A 367 -10.78 -11.09 3.38
C HIS A 367 -11.02 -10.88 4.86
N ASP A 368 -12.26 -10.56 5.23
CA ASP A 368 -12.65 -10.41 6.63
C ASP A 368 -12.71 -11.78 7.31
N MET A 369 -13.09 -12.85 6.60
CA MET A 369 -13.13 -14.21 7.14
C MET A 369 -11.78 -14.69 7.69
N TRP A 370 -10.72 -14.72 6.87
CA TRP A 370 -9.41 -15.19 7.35
C TRP A 370 -8.78 -14.20 8.32
N ALA A 371 -9.02 -12.90 8.15
CA ALA A 371 -8.48 -11.90 9.07
C ALA A 371 -9.08 -12.05 10.46
N ASN A 372 -10.39 -12.27 10.57
CA ASN A 372 -11.06 -12.51 11.85
C ASN A 372 -10.52 -13.75 12.57
N MET A 373 -10.16 -14.80 11.82
CA MET A 373 -9.52 -16.00 12.40
C MET A 373 -8.15 -15.69 13.04
N LEU A 374 -7.44 -14.68 12.54
CA LEU A 374 -6.17 -14.22 13.10
C LEU A 374 -6.36 -13.15 14.19
N GLU A 375 -7.31 -12.24 14.00
CA GLU A 375 -7.57 -11.12 14.89
C GLU A 375 -8.15 -11.58 16.23
N LEU A 376 -9.01 -12.60 16.24
CA LEU A 376 -9.65 -13.07 17.46
C LEU A 376 -8.61 -13.59 18.49
N PRO A 377 -7.69 -14.52 18.16
CA PRO A 377 -6.66 -14.95 19.10
C PRO A 377 -5.74 -13.81 19.56
N VAL A 378 -5.33 -12.93 18.64
CA VAL A 378 -4.46 -11.79 18.96
C VAL A 378 -5.19 -10.81 19.90
N GLY A 379 -6.45 -10.50 19.62
CA GLY A 379 -7.28 -9.61 20.44
C GLY A 379 -7.45 -10.15 21.85
N ILE A 380 -7.74 -11.44 22.01
CA ILE A 380 -7.85 -12.09 23.33
C ILE A 380 -6.51 -12.01 24.08
N TYR A 381 -5.40 -12.31 23.40
CA TYR A 381 -4.07 -12.22 24.00
C TYR A 381 -3.75 -10.79 24.48
N LEU A 382 -4.06 -9.77 23.67
CA LEU A 382 -3.86 -8.37 24.04
C LEU A 382 -4.75 -7.94 25.22
N LEU A 383 -6.02 -8.38 25.24
CA LEU A 383 -6.92 -8.14 26.37
C LEU A 383 -6.43 -8.81 27.65
N TYR A 384 -5.92 -10.04 27.55
CA TYR A 384 -5.32 -10.75 28.67
C TYR A 384 -4.11 -10.00 29.24
N ARG A 385 -3.26 -9.45 28.37
CA ARG A 385 -2.12 -8.63 28.79
C ARG A 385 -2.54 -7.36 29.53
N GLN A 386 -3.65 -6.74 29.11
CA GLN A 386 -4.09 -5.44 29.63
C GLN A 386 -4.94 -5.55 30.91
N VAL A 387 -5.84 -6.53 30.98
CA VAL A 387 -6.85 -6.68 32.04
C VAL A 387 -6.57 -7.88 32.96
N GLY A 388 -5.74 -8.83 32.52
CA GLY A 388 -5.45 -10.07 33.25
C GLY A 388 -6.54 -11.13 33.11
N LYS A 389 -6.61 -12.06 34.07
CA LYS A 389 -7.53 -13.22 34.08
C LYS A 389 -9.02 -12.89 33.83
N PRO A 390 -9.58 -11.75 34.30
CA PRO A 390 -10.98 -11.40 34.02
C PRO A 390 -11.33 -11.24 32.53
N SER A 391 -10.36 -10.95 31.67
CA SER A 391 -10.57 -10.85 30.21
C SER A 391 -11.08 -12.14 29.56
N LEU A 392 -10.77 -13.30 30.15
CA LEU A 392 -11.18 -14.60 29.61
C LEU A 392 -12.68 -14.88 29.80
N LEU A 393 -13.37 -14.08 30.62
CA LEU A 393 -14.81 -14.19 30.82
C LEU A 393 -15.59 -13.80 29.55
N VAL A 394 -14.98 -13.02 28.65
CA VAL A 394 -15.52 -12.68 27.31
C VAL A 394 -15.66 -13.92 26.41
N LEU A 395 -14.91 -15.00 26.68
CA LEU A 395 -15.02 -16.26 25.93
C LEU A 395 -16.26 -17.09 26.31
N VAL A 396 -16.83 -16.88 27.49
CA VAL A 396 -17.94 -17.69 28.01
C VAL A 396 -19.21 -17.53 27.15
N PRO A 397 -19.65 -16.31 26.76
CA PRO A 397 -20.81 -16.14 25.88
C PRO A 397 -20.55 -16.54 24.43
N THR A 398 -19.29 -16.53 23.96
CA THR A 398 -18.94 -16.91 22.58
C THR A 398 -18.90 -18.42 22.36
N VAL A 399 -18.77 -19.20 23.42
CA VAL A 399 -18.77 -20.68 23.38
C VAL A 399 -20.17 -21.25 23.70
N SER A 400 -21.07 -20.46 24.29
CA SER A 400 -22.43 -20.89 24.66
C SER A 400 -23.49 -20.70 23.56
N LYS A 401 -23.07 -20.47 22.32
CA LYS A 401 -23.91 -20.43 21.11
C LYS A 401 -23.27 -21.33 20.06
#